data_AF-A0A4Z0MI41-F1
#
_entry.id   AF-A0A4Z0MI41-F1
#
_cell.length_a   1.000
_cell.length_b   1.000
_cell.length_c   1.000
_cell.angle_alpha   90.00
_cell.angle_beta   90.00
_cell.angle_gamma   90.00
#
_symmetry.space_group_name_H-M   'P 1'
#
loop_
_entity.id
_entity.type
_entity.pdbx_description
1 polymer ?
#
loop_
_entity_poly.entity_id
_entity_poly.type
_entity_poly.pdbx_seq_one_letter_code
_entity_poly.pdbx_strand_id
1 'polypeptide(L)' 'TEERRKDLTKIVRGEAEQARVAVRNVRRDANDKVKALLKDKAISEDDDRRSQEEVQKMTDAAIKKVDAALADKEAELMQF' A
#
# COMPACT_ATOMS: atom_id res chain seq x y z
N THR A 1 -10.92 -19.05 -22.69
CA THR A 1 -10.44 -18.41 -23.93
C THR A 1 -9.39 -17.38 -23.55
N GLU A 2 -8.46 -17.07 -24.46
CA GLU A 2 -7.41 -16.07 -24.21
C GLU A 2 -7.99 -14.68 -23.92
N GLU A 3 -9.07 -14.32 -24.62
CA GLU A 3 -9.79 -13.05 -24.42
C GLU A 3 -10.32 -12.90 -22.98
N ARG A 4 -10.90 -13.96 -22.41
CA ARG A 4 -11.40 -13.95 -21.03
C ARG A 4 -10.28 -13.78 -20.01
N ARG A 5 -9.08 -14.30 -20.28
CA ARG A 5 -7.92 -14.13 -19.39
C ARG A 5 -7.42 -12.70 -19.40
N LYS A 6 -7.33 -12.08 -20.58
CA LYS A 6 -6.95 -10.66 -20.71
C LYS A 6 -7.89 -9.75 -19.94
N ASP A 7 -9.20 -10.03 -19.96
CA ASP A 7 -10.17 -9.27 -19.18
C ASP A 7 -10.02 -9.47 -17.67
N LEU A 8 -9.80 -10.71 -17.22
CA LEU A 8 -9.52 -10.99 -15.80
C LEU A 8 -8.23 -10.32 -15.32
N THR A 9 -7.16 -10.30 -16.12
CA THR A 9 -5.92 -9.59 -15.81
C THR A 9 -6.17 -8.09 -15.59
N LYS A 10 -7.03 -7.45 -16.39
CA LYS A 10 -7.38 -6.03 -16.19
C LYS A 10 -8.07 -5.79 -14.84
N ILE A 11 -8.97 -6.69 -14.43
CA ILE A 11 -9.68 -6.59 -13.16
C ILE A 11 -8.70 -6.69 -12.00
N VAL A 12 -7.82 -7.71 -12.00
CA VAL A 12 -6.84 -7.92 -10.92
C VAL A 12 -5.86 -6.73 -10.81
N ARG A 13 -5.44 -6.15 -11.95
CA ARG A 13 -4.64 -4.90 -11.94
C ARG A 13 -5.37 -3.72 -11.29
N GLY A 14 -6.68 -3.61 -11.56
CA GLY A 14 -7.53 -2.59 -10.94
C GLY A 14 -7.61 -2.76 -9.42
N GLU A 15 -7.82 -3.99 -8.94
CA GLU A 15 -7.84 -4.31 -7.50
C GLU A 15 -6.49 -3.99 -6.83
N ALA A 16 -5.37 -4.34 -7.48
CA ALA A 16 -4.05 -4.00 -6.97
C ALA A 16 -3.82 -2.48 -6.86
N GLU A 17 -4.32 -1.69 -7.81
CA GLU A 17 -4.23 -0.23 -7.71
C GLU A 17 -5.09 0.32 -6.57
N GLN A 18 -6.32 -0.19 -6.40
CA GLN A 18 -7.16 0.18 -5.27
C GLN A 18 -6.50 -0.16 -3.93
N ALA A 19 -5.85 -1.32 -3.82
CA ALA A 19 -5.11 -1.71 -2.64
C ALA A 19 -3.93 -0.75 -2.36
N ARG A 20 -3.17 -0.35 -3.39
CA ARG A 20 -2.09 0.64 -3.25
C ARG A 20 -2.62 2.00 -2.80
N VAL A 21 -3.76 2.45 -3.33
CA VAL A 21 -4.42 3.69 -2.89
C VAL A 21 -4.84 3.59 -1.42
N ALA A 22 -5.45 2.48 -1.01
CA ALA A 22 -5.85 2.27 0.38
C ALA A 22 -4.66 2.33 1.35
N VAL A 23 -3.55 1.67 1.00
CA VAL A 23 -2.30 1.73 1.78
C VAL A 23 -1.79 3.18 1.92
N ARG A 24 -1.80 3.97 0.84
CA ARG A 24 -1.39 5.39 0.87
C ARG A 24 -2.31 6.26 1.72
N ASN A 25 -3.62 5.97 1.72
CA ASN A 25 -4.58 6.70 2.56
C ASN A 25 -4.33 6.43 4.05
N VAL A 26 -4.12 5.16 4.43
CA VAL A 26 -3.78 4.81 5.82
C VAL A 26 -2.47 5.49 6.25
N ARG A 27 -1.46 5.54 5.37
CA ARG A 27 -0.21 6.27 5.63
C ARG A 27 -0.46 7.76 5.90
N ARG A 28 -1.31 8.41 5.09
CA ARG A 28 -1.67 9.82 5.28
C ARG A 28 -2.34 10.02 6.64
N ASP A 29 -3.34 9.21 6.96
CA ASP A 29 -4.08 9.31 8.22
C ASP A 29 -3.17 9.08 9.43
N ALA A 30 -2.23 8.14 9.35
CA ALA A 30 -1.24 7.90 10.39
C ALA A 30 -0.33 9.13 10.58
N ASN A 31 0.22 9.68 9.51
CA ASN A 31 1.10 10.85 9.56
C ASN A 31 0.35 12.10 10.08
N ASP A 32 -0.92 12.29 9.69
CA ASP A 32 -1.73 13.40 10.19
C ASP A 32 -1.98 13.31 11.70
N LYS A 33 -2.17 12.09 12.23
CA LYS A 33 -2.28 11.85 13.68
C LYS A 33 -0.97 12.17 14.40
N VAL A 34 0.17 11.70 13.90
CA VAL A 34 1.49 11.99 14.50
C VAL A 34 1.74 13.50 14.51
N LYS A 35 1.42 14.18 13.41
CA LYS A 35 1.54 15.64 13.29
C LYS A 35 0.64 16.39 14.29
N ALA A 36 -0.56 15.88 14.57
CA ALA A 36 -1.43 16.43 15.60
C ALA A 36 -0.80 16.27 17.00
N LEU A 37 -0.29 15.09 17.34
CA LEU A 37 0.41 14.84 18.61
C LEU A 37 1.63 15.75 18.81
N LEU A 38 2.38 16.04 17.74
CA LEU A 38 3.51 16.97 17.79
C LEU A 38 3.04 18.40 18.10
N LYS A 39 1.95 18.86 17.47
CA LYS A 39 1.36 20.19 17.74
C LYS A 39 0.87 20.32 19.19
N ASP A 40 0.30 19.24 19.72
CA ASP A 40 -0.18 19.16 21.10
C ASP A 40 0.98 18.99 22.10
N LYS A 41 2.23 18.95 21.63
CA LYS A 41 3.46 18.70 22.41
C LYS A 41 3.41 17.39 23.20
N ALA A 42 2.63 16.42 22.74
CA ALA A 42 2.52 15.09 23.33
C ALA A 42 3.71 14.20 22.94
N ILE A 43 4.41 14.53 21.84
CA ILE A 43 5.61 13.85 21.36
C ILE A 43 6.70 14.86 20.98
N SER A 44 7.95 14.39 20.90
CA SER A 44 9.08 15.21 20.42
C SER A 44 9.22 15.19 18.89
N GLU A 45 10.03 16.10 18.33
CA GLU A 45 10.39 16.08 16.89
C GLU A 45 11.18 14.81 16.50
N ASP A 46 11.93 14.23 17.44
CA ASP A 46 12.63 12.96 17.23
C ASP A 46 11.65 11.79 17.10
N ASP A 47 10.60 11.79 17.92
CA ASP A 47 9.54 10.77 17.89
C ASP A 47 8.68 10.90 16.63
N ASP A 48 8.38 12.12 16.17
CA ASP A 48 7.70 12.36 14.89
C ASP A 48 8.50 11.77 13.72
N ARG A 49 9.82 12.07 13.66
CA ARG A 49 10.69 11.52 12.62
C ARG A 49 10.75 9.99 12.64
N ARG A 50 10.91 9.39 13.82
CA ARG A 50 10.91 7.92 13.97
C ARG A 50 9.58 7.30 13.54
N SER A 51 8.47 7.89 13.95
CA SER A 51 7.13 7.42 13.58
C SER A 51 6.92 7.47 12.07
N GLN A 52 7.35 8.54 11.40
CA GLN A 52 7.27 8.65 9.94
C GLN A 52 8.13 7.60 9.22
N GLU A 53 9.33 7.31 9.72
CA GLU A 53 10.19 6.25 9.16
C GLU A 53 9.54 4.86 9.30
N GLU A 54 8.95 4.56 10.46
CA GLU A 54 8.26 3.28 10.68
C GLU A 54 7.02 3.14 9.81
N VAL A 55 6.20 4.19 9.73
CA VAL A 55 5.03 4.25 8.85
C VAL A 55 5.44 4.05 7.38
N GLN A 56 6.56 4.65 6.96
CA GLN A 56 7.07 4.47 5.61
C GLN A 56 7.55 3.02 5.37
N LYS A 57 8.31 2.42 6.30
CA LYS A 57 8.72 1.00 6.21
C LYS A 57 7.52 0.05 6.10
N MET A 58 6.47 0.27 6.89
CA MET A 58 5.25 -0.55 6.83
C MET A 58 4.51 -0.37 5.51
N THR A 59 4.40 0.87 5.02
CA THR A 59 3.80 1.19 3.72
C THR A 59 4.52 0.46 2.59
N ASP A 60 5.86 0.54 2.55
CA ASP A 60 6.68 -0.08 1.52
C ASP A 60 6.58 -1.61 1.56
N ALA A 61 6.56 -2.19 2.77
CA ALA A 61 6.36 -3.62 2.93
C ALA A 61 4.97 -4.08 2.44
N ALA A 62 3.92 -3.31 2.68
CA ALA A 62 2.58 -3.61 2.18
C ALA A 62 2.49 -3.50 0.66
N ILE A 63 3.07 -2.45 0.06
CA ILE A 63 3.11 -2.29 -1.40
C ILE A 63 3.84 -3.47 -2.07
N LYS A 64 5.01 -3.86 -1.53
CA LYS A 64 5.75 -5.04 -2.04
C LYS A 64 4.92 -6.32 -2.03
N LYS A 65 4.11 -6.53 -0.99
CA LYS A 65 3.21 -7.69 -0.91
C LYS A 65 2.10 -7.62 -1.95
N VAL A 66 1.51 -6.44 -2.19
CA VAL A 66 0.50 -6.24 -3.23
C VAL A 66 1.08 -6.53 -4.62
N ASP A 67 2.29 -6.02 -4.91
CA ASP A 67 2.92 -6.20 -6.21
C ASP A 67 3.34 -7.68 -6.44
N ALA A 68 3.81 -8.37 -5.40
CA ALA A 68 4.11 -9.81 -5.47
C ALA A 68 2.85 -10.63 -5.73
N ALA A 69 1.77 -10.38 -4.98
CA ALA A 69 0.49 -11.08 -5.17
C ALA A 69 -0.12 -10.83 -6.55
N LEU A 70 0.00 -9.62 -7.08
CA LEU A 70 -0.41 -9.29 -8.44
C LEU A 70 0.40 -10.10 -9.46
N ALA A 71 1.73 -10.11 -9.34
CA ALA A 71 2.60 -10.84 -10.26
C ALA A 71 2.30 -12.35 -10.28
N ASP A 72 2.13 -12.95 -9.10
CA ASP A 72 1.77 -14.37 -8.96
C ASP A 72 0.42 -14.65 -9.63
N LYS A 73 -0.58 -13.78 -9.40
CA LYS A 73 -1.92 -13.97 -9.98
C LYS A 73 -1.97 -13.76 -11.49
N GLU A 74 -1.19 -12.81 -12.01
CA GLU A 74 -1.05 -12.61 -13.45
C GLU A 74 -0.40 -13.83 -14.14
N ALA A 75 0.64 -14.39 -13.52
CA ALA A 75 1.28 -15.60 -14.03
C ALA A 75 0.32 -16.79 -14.03
N GLU A 76 -0.41 -17.01 -12.92
CA GLU A 76 -1.42 -18.06 -12.81
C GLU A 76 -2.49 -17.92 -13.91
N LEU A 77 -3.05 -16.72 -14.11
CA LEU A 77 -4.08 -16.49 -15.12
C LEU A 77 -3.61 -16.78 -16.56
N MET A 78 -2.33 -16.57 -16.85
CA MET A 78 -1.76 -16.74 -18.20
C MET A 78 -1.26 -18.17 -18.50
N GLN A 79 -0.93 -18.95 -17.47
CA GLN A 79 -0.39 -20.31 -17.62
C GLN A 79 -1.44 -21.37 -18.04
N PHE A 80 -2.74 -21.08 -17.92
CA PHE A 80 -3.80 -22.09 -18.07
C PHE A 80 -4.23 -22.42 -19.49
#